data_AF-A0A9X1YF74-F1
#
_entry.id   AF-A0A9X1YF74-F1
#
_cell.length_a   1.000
_cell.length_b   1.000
_cell.length_c   1.000
_cell.angle_alpha   90.00
_cell.angle_beta   90.00
_cell.angle_gamma   90.00
#
_symmetry.space_group_name_H-M   'P 1'
#
loop_
_entity.id
_entity.type
_entity.pdbx_description
1 polymer ?
#
loop_
_entity_poly.entity_id
_entity_poly.type
_entity_poly.pdbx_seq_one_letter_code
_entity_poly.pdbx_strand_id
1 'polypeptide(L)'
;MTFRKTMSLVALGAALAAAGTAFAGPEAGHPNIIAARENAQAAIEKMKAAQAANEYDMGGHAAKAEKLLREAEEQMRLAAEAANRHK
;
A
#
# COMPACT_ATOMS: atom_id res chain seq x y z
N MET A 1 9.27 -21.33 33.84
CA MET A 1 10.12 -21.01 32.67
C MET A 1 9.26 -20.27 31.65
N THR A 2 9.43 -18.95 31.64
CA THR A 2 8.91 -17.86 30.79
C THR A 2 8.09 -18.16 29.52
N PHE A 3 6.78 -17.85 29.58
CA PHE A 3 5.79 -17.80 28.49
C PHE A 3 5.89 -16.54 27.59
N ARG A 4 7.08 -15.93 27.47
CA ARG A 4 7.26 -14.58 26.85
C ARG A 4 8.08 -14.56 25.55
N LYS A 5 8.43 -15.72 24.96
CA LYS A 5 9.40 -15.79 23.84
C LYS A 5 8.86 -16.29 22.50
N THR A 6 7.58 -16.64 22.37
CA THR A 6 7.03 -17.19 21.12
C THR A 6 6.29 -16.18 20.24
N MET A 7 6.11 -14.93 20.69
CA MET A 7 5.25 -13.94 20.02
C MET A 7 5.99 -12.85 19.23
N SER A 8 7.24 -13.08 18.83
CA SER A 8 8.05 -12.06 18.12
C SER A 8 8.75 -12.54 16.84
N LEU A 9 8.35 -13.68 16.25
CA LEU A 9 9.02 -14.22 15.06
C LEU A 9 8.16 -14.30 13.80
N VAL A 10 6.96 -13.72 13.77
CA VAL A 10 6.16 -13.61 12.54
C VAL A 10 6.26 -12.21 11.88
N ALA A 11 6.90 -11.25 12.54
CA ALA A 11 7.00 -9.87 12.03
C ALA A 11 8.15 -9.61 11.04
N LEU A 12 8.90 -10.63 10.59
CA LEU A 12 10.07 -10.43 9.73
C LEU A 12 10.24 -11.49 8.63
N GLY A 13 9.15 -12.08 8.15
CA GLY A 13 9.18 -13.06 7.06
C GLY A 13 8.48 -12.53 5.81
N ALA A 14 9.24 -12.40 4.72
CA ALA A 14 8.79 -12.13 3.35
C ALA A 14 8.40 -10.69 2.99
N ALA A 15 9.35 -9.77 3.16
CA ALA A 15 9.63 -8.83 2.07
C ALA A 15 10.13 -9.62 0.85
N LEU A 16 9.81 -9.13 -0.35
CA LEU A 16 10.16 -9.66 -1.68
C LEU A 16 9.27 -10.79 -2.23
N ALA A 17 8.04 -10.42 -2.57
CA ALA A 17 7.45 -10.89 -3.82
C ALA A 17 7.31 -9.67 -4.74
N ALA A 18 8.40 -9.27 -5.40
CA ALA A 18 8.33 -8.32 -6.49
C ALA A 18 7.60 -9.01 -7.64
N ALA A 19 6.29 -8.76 -7.74
CA ALA A 19 5.48 -9.25 -8.83
C ALA A 19 5.97 -8.56 -10.11
N GLY A 20 6.74 -9.28 -10.91
CA GLY A 20 7.07 -8.91 -12.29
C GLY A 20 5.81 -8.98 -13.14
N THR A 21 4.91 -8.01 -12.99
CA THR A 21 3.91 -7.74 -14.02
C THR A 21 4.52 -6.74 -15.00
N ALA A 22 4.43 -7.04 -16.30
CA ALA A 22 4.76 -6.05 -17.30
C ALA A 22 3.72 -4.92 -17.19
N PHE A 23 4.08 -3.86 -16.46
CA PHE A 23 3.20 -2.71 -16.26
C PHE A 23 3.03 -2.00 -17.60
N ALA A 24 1.87 -2.18 -18.23
CA ALA A 24 1.41 -1.31 -19.31
C ALA A 24 0.75 -0.09 -18.67
N GLY A 25 1.30 1.11 -18.87
CA GLY A 25 0.74 2.36 -18.35
C GLY A 25 1.79 3.44 -18.07
N PRO A 26 1.39 4.62 -17.57
CA PRO A 26 2.30 5.73 -17.29
C PRO A 26 3.42 5.41 -16.29
N GLU A 27 3.18 4.47 -15.39
CA GLU A 27 4.16 4.04 -14.39
C GLU A 27 5.25 3.11 -14.95
N ALA A 28 5.13 2.67 -16.21
CA ALA A 28 6.12 1.84 -16.86
C ALA A 28 7.50 2.50 -16.83
N GLY A 29 8.49 1.81 -16.27
CA GLY A 29 9.85 2.33 -16.09
C GLY A 29 10.05 3.19 -14.85
N HIS A 30 9.06 3.28 -13.94
CA HIS A 30 9.16 3.95 -12.65
C HIS A 30 8.97 2.96 -11.48
N PRO A 31 9.94 2.05 -11.22
CA PRO A 31 9.77 0.95 -10.26
C PRO A 31 9.46 1.40 -8.83
N ASN A 32 9.97 2.56 -8.40
CA ASN A 32 9.68 3.09 -7.07
C ASN A 32 8.26 3.67 -6.97
N ILE A 33 7.71 4.23 -8.06
CA ILE A 33 6.31 4.71 -8.11
C ILE A 33 5.37 3.51 -8.05
N ILE A 34 5.68 2.46 -8.81
CA ILE A 34 4.95 1.18 -8.78
C ILE A 34 4.91 0.62 -7.36
N ALA A 35 6.08 0.50 -6.71
CA ALA A 35 6.16 -0.02 -5.34
C ALA A 35 5.37 0.86 -4.34
N ALA A 36 5.39 2.19 -4.50
CA ALA A 36 4.61 3.09 -3.66
C ALA A 36 3.10 2.88 -3.83
N ARG A 37 2.62 2.70 -5.07
CA ARG A 37 1.21 2.41 -5.36
C ARG A 37 0.79 1.07 -4.77
N GLU A 38 1.61 0.02 -4.94
CA GLU A 38 1.34 -1.30 -4.34
C GLU A 38 1.25 -1.24 -2.81
N ASN A 39 2.13 -0.48 -2.16
CA ASN A 39 2.06 -0.24 -0.72
C ASN A 39 0.78 0.50 -0.31
N ALA A 40 0.35 1.49 -1.10
CA ALA A 40 -0.92 2.19 -0.86
C ALA A 40 -2.13 1.25 -0.99
N GLN A 41 -2.14 0.37 -1.99
CA GLN A 41 -3.19 -0.65 -2.18
C GLN A 41 -3.23 -1.62 -1.00
N ALA A 42 -2.06 -2.13 -0.58
CA ALA A 42 -1.96 -2.98 0.59
C ALA A 42 -2.49 -2.28 1.85
N ALA A 43 -2.15 -1.00 2.04
CA ALA A 43 -2.65 -0.21 3.16
C ALA A 43 -4.18 -0.03 3.12
N ILE A 44 -4.77 0.25 1.95
CA ILE A 44 -6.23 0.35 1.78
C ILE A 44 -6.91 -0.95 2.22
N GLU A 45 -6.43 -2.10 1.76
CA GLU A 45 -7.03 -3.40 2.12
C GLU A 45 -6.91 -3.69 3.62
N LYS A 46 -5.79 -3.30 4.25
CA LYS A 46 -5.64 -3.38 5.71
C LYS A 46 -6.59 -2.45 6.46
N MET A 47 -6.84 -1.24 5.95
CA MET A 47 -7.79 -0.31 6.56
C MET A 47 -9.23 -0.82 6.46
N LYS A 48 -9.63 -1.40 5.31
CA LYS A 48 -10.94 -2.05 5.17
C LYS A 48 -11.12 -3.22 6.14
N ALA A 49 -10.10 -4.05 6.29
CA ALA A 49 -10.12 -5.14 7.27
C ALA A 49 -10.22 -4.61 8.70
N ALA A 50 -9.51 -3.53 9.04
CA ALA A 50 -9.60 -2.87 10.35
C ALA A 50 -11.00 -2.29 10.61
N GLN A 51 -11.65 -1.72 9.58
CA GLN A 51 -13.05 -1.27 9.69
C GLN A 51 -13.99 -2.42 10.01
N ALA A 52 -13.91 -3.52 9.27
CA ALA A 52 -14.74 -4.68 9.50
C ALA A 52 -14.53 -5.27 10.92
N ALA A 53 -13.28 -5.31 11.38
CA ALA A 53 -12.93 -5.82 12.71
C ALA A 53 -13.37 -4.90 13.88
N ASN A 54 -13.59 -3.60 13.62
CA ASN A 54 -14.07 -2.63 14.62
C ASN A 54 -15.54 -2.24 14.37
N GLU A 55 -16.33 -3.09 13.72
CA GLU A 55 -17.75 -2.84 13.43
C GLU A 55 -18.01 -1.48 12.74
N TYR A 56 -17.02 -1.02 11.96
CA TYR A 56 -16.97 0.28 11.29
C TYR A 56 -16.94 1.50 12.24
N ASP A 57 -16.87 1.31 13.56
CA ASP A 57 -16.76 2.35 14.59
C ASP A 57 -15.30 2.77 14.83
N MET A 58 -14.67 3.33 13.81
CA MET A 58 -13.31 3.88 13.88
C MET A 58 -13.31 5.42 13.83
N GLY A 59 -14.40 6.05 14.26
CA GLY A 59 -14.57 7.52 14.21
C GLY A 59 -14.45 8.11 12.80
N GLY A 60 -14.71 7.33 11.75
CA GLY A 60 -14.55 7.73 10.36
C GLY A 60 -13.09 7.86 9.87
N HIS A 61 -12.09 7.64 10.73
CA HIS A 61 -10.69 7.81 10.37
C HIS A 61 -10.20 6.81 9.33
N ALA A 62 -10.70 5.57 9.37
CA ALA A 62 -10.32 4.56 8.39
C ALA A 62 -10.83 4.88 6.99
N ALA A 63 -12.08 5.34 6.85
CA ALA A 63 -12.62 5.81 5.58
C ALA A 63 -11.85 7.04 5.06
N LYS A 64 -11.46 7.96 5.94
CA LYS A 64 -10.62 9.11 5.57
C LYS A 64 -9.23 8.68 5.12
N ALA A 65 -8.62 7.70 5.77
CA ALA A 65 -7.32 7.15 5.38
C ALA A 65 -7.40 6.48 4.00
N GLU A 66 -8.43 5.66 3.73
CA GLU A 66 -8.65 5.07 2.41
C GLU A 66 -8.76 6.15 1.33
N LYS A 67 -9.56 7.21 1.56
CA LYS A 67 -9.71 8.34 0.62
C LYS A 67 -8.36 8.99 0.30
N LEU A 68 -7.57 9.30 1.32
CA LEU A 68 -6.25 9.93 1.16
C LEU A 68 -5.27 9.01 0.42
N LEU A 69 -5.30 7.70 0.67
CA LEU A 69 -4.46 6.74 -0.03
C LEU A 69 -4.83 6.66 -1.53
N ARG A 70 -6.14 6.67 -1.86
CA ARG A 70 -6.59 6.71 -3.26
C ARG A 70 -6.20 8.00 -3.98
N GLU A 71 -6.28 9.14 -3.28
CA GLU A 71 -5.77 10.41 -3.80
C GLU A 71 -4.26 10.35 -4.05
N ALA A 72 -3.51 9.71 -3.15
CA ALA A 72 -2.08 9.51 -3.32
C ALA A 72 -1.75 8.60 -4.51
N GLU A 73 -2.50 7.51 -4.73
CA GLU A 73 -2.34 6.64 -5.93
C GLU A 73 -2.51 7.44 -7.23
N GLU A 74 -3.50 8.34 -7.30
CA GLU A 74 -3.69 9.19 -8.48
C GLU A 74 -2.52 10.16 -8.68
N GLN A 75 -2.00 10.74 -7.60
CA GLN A 75 -0.79 11.59 -7.68
C GLN A 75 0.45 10.81 -8.13
N MET A 76 0.59 9.55 -7.74
CA MET A 76 1.68 8.67 -8.20
C MET A 76 1.60 8.45 -9.72
N ARG A 77 0.41 8.19 -10.25
CA ARG A 77 0.15 8.07 -11.69
C ARG A 77 0.52 9.35 -12.43
N LEU A 78 0.04 10.50 -11.95
CA LEU A 78 0.33 11.82 -12.53
C LEU A 78 1.83 12.17 -12.47
N ALA A 79 2.52 11.78 -11.39
CA ALA A 79 3.97 11.96 -11.26
C ALA A 79 4.72 11.15 -12.32
N ALA A 80 4.30 9.91 -12.58
CA ALA A 80 4.88 9.09 -13.64
C ALA A 80 4.63 9.67 -15.04
N GLU A 81 3.42 10.17 -15.30
CA GLU A 81 3.11 10.90 -16.54
C GLU A 81 3.99 12.13 -16.71
N ALA A 82 4.15 12.94 -15.66
CA ALA A 82 5.01 14.11 -15.70
C ALA A 82 6.46 13.74 -15.99
N ALA A 83 6.99 12.72 -15.32
CA ALA A 83 8.34 12.24 -15.55
C ALA A 83 8.54 11.70 -16.97
N ASN A 84 7.53 11.05 -17.57
CA ASN A 84 7.59 10.59 -18.95
C ASN A 84 7.58 11.71 -19.98
N ARG A 85 6.95 12.86 -19.70
CA ARG A 85 6.96 14.03 -20.61
C ARG A 85 8.33 14.73 -20.69
N HIS A 86 9.21 14.46 -19.72
CA HIS A 86 10.55 15.05 -19.64
C HIS A 86 11.67 14.09 -20.06
N LYS A 87 11.33 12.86 -20.48
CA LYS A 87 12.26 11.93 -21.13
C LYS A 87 12.37 12.22 -22.61
#